data_AF-A0AB36G0D0-F1
#
_entry.id   AF-A0AB36G0D0-F1
#
_cell.length_a   1.000
_cell.length_b   1.000
_cell.length_c   1.000
_cell.angle_alpha   90.00
_cell.angle_beta   90.00
_cell.angle_gamma   90.00
#
_symmetry.space_group_name_H-M   'P 1'
#
loop_
_entity.id
_entity.type
_entity.pdbx_description
1 polymer ?
#
loop_
_entity_poly.entity_id
_entity_poly.type
_entity_poly.pdbx_seq_one_letter_code
_entity_poly.pdbx_strand_id
1 'polypeptide(L)'
;MKENISYENYEKNLKLQLESKRKDLDIQLTSVIPGQFQTIKLYMWLCTLIIAGNITILNSYIKITHISIFVIILFGGSIASLGYSVFFSLIALKSNNMIAFPQDQYEKMSKLNSDNLEHTNGINAMISSVLDAFNKNNKIINNMSEDINKIYITLIIGASVSFFAIIASGTQIVTGEIIMSDNKEKIVKPTPQTGTTTPIIPKTRGDKPQQEKK
;
A
#
# COMPACT_ATOMS: atom_id res chain seq x y z
N MET A 1 57.31 -34.62 7.94
CA MET A 1 56.22 -35.04 7.02
C MET A 1 54.82 -34.85 7.59
N LYS A 2 54.56 -35.17 8.88
CA LYS A 2 53.24 -34.94 9.52
C LYS A 2 52.76 -33.48 9.55
N GLU A 3 53.68 -32.53 9.73
CA GLU A 3 53.36 -31.10 9.83
C GLU A 3 52.80 -30.52 8.52
N ASN A 4 53.42 -30.86 7.39
CA ASN A 4 53.01 -30.35 6.08
C ASN A 4 51.59 -30.83 5.68
N ILE A 5 51.25 -32.07 6.02
CA ILE A 5 49.90 -32.64 5.82
C ILE A 5 48.86 -31.93 6.71
N SER A 6 49.25 -31.48 7.91
CA SER A 6 48.37 -30.75 8.82
C SER A 6 48.05 -29.34 8.30
N TYR A 7 49.04 -28.64 7.76
CA TYR A 7 48.85 -27.30 7.18
C TYR A 7 48.00 -27.34 5.91
N GLU A 8 48.23 -28.31 5.02
CA GLU A 8 47.45 -28.48 3.80
C GLU A 8 45.97 -28.78 4.09
N ASN A 9 45.70 -29.62 5.11
CA ASN A 9 44.34 -29.91 5.54
C ASN A 9 43.66 -28.70 6.19
N TYR A 10 44.40 -27.90 6.97
CA TYR A 10 43.88 -26.67 7.55
C TYR A 10 43.52 -25.65 6.47
N GLU A 11 44.37 -25.47 5.47
CA GLU A 11 44.12 -24.59 4.33
C GLU A 11 42.90 -25.05 3.52
N LYS A 12 42.77 -26.36 3.24
CA LYS A 12 41.59 -26.93 2.56
C LYS A 12 40.30 -26.64 3.32
N ASN A 13 40.32 -26.76 4.65
CA ASN A 13 39.17 -26.42 5.48
C ASN A 13 38.83 -24.93 5.43
N LEU A 14 39.82 -24.05 5.43
CA LEU A 14 39.59 -22.61 5.29
C LEU A 14 39.01 -22.25 3.92
N LYS A 15 39.50 -22.86 2.83
CA LYS A 15 38.92 -22.71 1.49
C LYS A 15 37.46 -23.14 1.46
N LEU A 16 37.14 -24.27 2.08
CA LEU A 16 35.76 -24.77 2.19
C LEU A 16 34.85 -23.79 2.96
N GLN A 17 35.35 -23.23 4.07
CA GLN A 17 34.61 -22.22 4.83
C GLN A 17 34.38 -20.94 4.03
N LEU A 18 35.40 -20.47 3.31
CA LEU A 18 35.30 -19.30 2.45
C LEU A 18 34.24 -19.50 1.36
N GLU A 19 34.27 -20.65 0.68
CA GLU A 19 33.31 -20.98 -0.38
C GLU A 19 31.88 -21.09 0.15
N SER A 20 31.69 -21.76 1.30
CA SER A 20 30.40 -21.83 1.99
C SER A 20 29.87 -20.43 2.33
N LYS A 21 30.67 -19.57 2.95
CA LYS A 21 30.24 -18.22 3.34
C LYS A 21 29.99 -17.31 2.14
N ARG A 22 30.79 -17.44 1.09
CA ARG A 22 30.57 -16.73 -0.17
C ARG A 22 29.23 -17.14 -0.78
N LYS A 23 28.90 -18.43 -0.77
CA LYS A 23 27.62 -18.94 -1.28
C LYS A 23 26.43 -18.42 -0.47
N ASP A 24 26.53 -18.40 0.85
CA ASP A 24 25.48 -17.84 1.71
C ASP A 24 25.26 -16.34 1.43
N LEU A 25 26.36 -15.58 1.27
CA LEU A 25 26.31 -14.17 0.90
C LEU A 25 25.70 -13.97 -0.50
N ASP A 26 26.07 -14.81 -1.47
CA ASP A 26 25.50 -14.77 -2.81
C ASP A 26 23.99 -15.02 -2.79
N ILE A 27 23.52 -15.97 -1.98
CA ILE A 27 22.09 -16.21 -1.76
C ILE A 27 21.40 -14.96 -1.21
N GLN A 28 21.99 -14.28 -0.22
CA GLN A 28 21.43 -13.04 0.32
C GLN A 28 21.27 -11.95 -0.76
N LEU A 29 22.31 -11.77 -1.58
CA LEU A 29 22.37 -10.72 -2.61
C LEU A 29 21.48 -11.01 -3.82
N THR A 30 21.37 -12.29 -4.22
CA THR A 30 20.67 -12.68 -5.45
C THR A 30 19.21 -13.05 -5.23
N SER A 31 18.83 -13.52 -4.04
CA SER A 31 17.49 -14.04 -3.78
C SER A 31 16.76 -13.33 -2.64
N VAL A 32 17.37 -13.23 -1.46
CA VAL A 32 16.66 -12.77 -0.25
C VAL A 32 16.35 -11.29 -0.34
N ILE A 33 17.38 -10.45 -0.54
CA ILE A 33 17.23 -8.99 -0.61
C ILE A 33 16.34 -8.59 -1.79
N PRO A 34 16.58 -9.09 -3.04
CA PRO A 34 15.67 -8.80 -4.15
C PRO A 34 14.23 -9.27 -3.90
N GLY A 35 14.03 -10.45 -3.28
CA GLY A 35 12.70 -10.97 -2.97
C GLY A 35 11.93 -10.08 -1.99
N GLN A 36 12.59 -9.60 -0.94
CA GLN A 36 12.00 -8.64 -0.01
C GLN A 36 11.63 -7.32 -0.72
N PHE A 37 12.49 -6.81 -1.61
CA PHE A 37 12.18 -5.62 -2.41
C PHE A 37 10.97 -5.80 -3.32
N GLN A 38 10.84 -6.94 -4.00
CA GLN A 38 9.67 -7.22 -4.84
C GLN A 38 8.40 -7.29 -4.00
N THR A 39 8.48 -7.86 -2.80
CA THR A 39 7.36 -7.90 -1.84
C THR A 39 6.91 -6.50 -1.44
N ILE A 40 7.85 -5.60 -1.09
CA ILE A 40 7.53 -4.21 -0.74
C ILE A 40 6.88 -3.48 -1.94
N LYS A 41 7.43 -3.64 -3.14
CA LYS A 41 6.84 -3.05 -4.36
C LYS A 41 5.43 -3.55 -4.59
N LEU A 42 5.19 -4.86 -4.43
CA LEU A 42 3.87 -5.45 -4.59
C LEU A 42 2.87 -4.84 -3.59
N TYR A 43 3.23 -4.72 -2.31
CA TYR A 43 2.38 -4.11 -1.30
C TYR A 43 2.09 -2.64 -1.59
N MET A 44 3.08 -1.88 -2.05
CA MET A 44 2.91 -0.49 -2.48
C MET A 44 1.92 -0.39 -3.65
N TRP A 45 2.02 -1.27 -4.65
CA TRP A 45 1.08 -1.33 -5.78
C TRP A 45 -0.33 -1.67 -5.31
N LEU A 46 -0.49 -2.67 -4.43
CA LEU A 46 -1.78 -3.02 -3.84
C LEU A 46 -2.41 -1.84 -3.09
N CYS A 47 -1.63 -1.14 -2.25
CA CYS A 47 -2.12 0.04 -1.55
C CYS A 47 -2.60 1.11 -2.53
N THR A 48 -1.81 1.40 -3.58
CA THR A 48 -2.16 2.38 -4.62
C THR A 48 -3.45 2.01 -5.35
N LEU A 49 -3.63 0.73 -5.70
CA LEU A 49 -4.84 0.22 -6.33
C LEU A 49 -6.07 0.39 -5.44
N ILE A 50 -5.96 0.06 -4.15
CA ILE A 50 -7.07 0.21 -3.19
C ILE A 50 -7.42 1.69 -3.00
N ILE A 51 -6.41 2.57 -2.87
CA ILE A 51 -6.62 4.03 -2.79
C ILE A 51 -7.36 4.54 -4.03
N ALA A 52 -6.90 4.16 -5.23
CA ALA A 52 -7.55 4.56 -6.47
C ALA A 52 -9.01 4.07 -6.52
N GLY A 53 -9.25 2.81 -6.16
CA GLY A 53 -10.59 2.24 -6.05
C GLY A 53 -11.48 3.01 -5.08
N ASN A 54 -10.99 3.32 -3.88
CA ASN A 54 -11.71 4.12 -2.89
C ASN A 54 -12.09 5.50 -3.42
N ILE A 55 -11.17 6.19 -4.10
CA ILE A 55 -11.41 7.52 -4.68
C ILE A 55 -12.46 7.45 -5.80
N THR A 56 -12.34 6.47 -6.69
CA THR A 56 -13.31 6.27 -7.80
C THR A 56 -14.71 6.00 -7.27
N ILE A 57 -14.82 5.12 -6.27
CA ILE A 57 -16.07 4.81 -5.60
C ILE A 57 -16.63 6.10 -4.97
N LEU A 58 -15.87 6.75 -4.08
CA LEU A 58 -16.31 7.97 -3.40
C LEU A 58 -16.81 9.05 -4.37
N ASN A 59 -16.10 9.28 -5.48
CA ASN A 59 -16.49 10.26 -6.51
C ASN A 59 -17.84 9.90 -7.17
N SER A 60 -18.08 8.63 -7.46
CA SER A 60 -19.38 8.17 -7.98
C SER A 60 -20.50 8.37 -6.97
N TYR A 61 -20.24 8.11 -5.68
CA TYR A 61 -21.23 8.29 -4.62
C TYR A 61 -21.63 9.75 -4.39
N ILE A 62 -20.67 10.69 -4.48
CA ILE A 62 -20.94 12.13 -4.30
C ILE A 62 -21.92 12.63 -5.37
N LYS A 63 -21.89 12.05 -6.58
CA LYS A 63 -22.77 12.46 -7.68
C LYS A 63 -24.19 11.91 -7.57
N ILE A 64 -24.40 10.79 -6.88
CA ILE A 64 -25.66 10.03 -6.91
C ILE A 64 -26.47 10.22 -5.61
N THR A 65 -25.82 10.43 -4.46
CA THR A 65 -26.50 10.41 -3.14
C THR A 65 -25.95 11.45 -2.17
N HIS A 66 -26.78 11.86 -1.20
CA HIS A 66 -26.30 12.54 0.02
C HIS A 66 -25.54 11.52 0.88
N ILE A 67 -24.22 11.53 0.79
CA ILE A 67 -23.35 10.64 1.57
C ILE A 67 -23.42 11.00 3.06
N SER A 68 -23.55 10.00 3.93
CA SER A 68 -23.38 10.18 5.37
C SER A 68 -21.94 10.53 5.74
N ILE A 69 -21.76 11.51 6.63
CA ILE A 69 -20.46 11.90 7.21
C ILE A 69 -19.67 10.68 7.71
N PHE A 70 -20.35 9.67 8.26
CA PHE A 70 -19.72 8.44 8.72
C PHE A 70 -18.97 7.70 7.60
N VAL A 71 -19.56 7.59 6.41
CA VAL A 71 -18.94 6.92 5.26
C VAL A 71 -17.74 7.71 4.73
N ILE A 72 -17.81 9.04 4.74
CA ILE A 72 -16.69 9.91 4.38
C ILE A 72 -15.51 9.69 5.33
N ILE A 73 -15.77 9.59 6.63
CA ILE A 73 -14.74 9.32 7.64
C ILE A 73 -14.09 7.95 7.41
N LEU A 74 -14.87 6.91 7.09
CA LEU A 74 -14.32 5.57 6.79
C LEU A 74 -13.43 5.58 5.55
N PHE A 75 -13.87 6.20 4.45
CA PHE A 75 -13.02 6.34 3.26
C PHE A 75 -11.76 7.16 3.55
N GLY A 76 -11.88 8.27 4.27
CA GLY A 76 -10.75 9.10 4.67
C GLY A 76 -9.74 8.34 5.54
N GLY A 77 -10.22 7.59 6.53
CA GLY A 77 -9.39 6.75 7.40
C GLY A 77 -8.67 5.65 6.64
N SER A 78 -9.36 4.98 5.71
CA SER A 78 -8.75 3.97 4.83
C SER A 78 -7.66 4.57 3.94
N ILE A 79 -7.94 5.70 3.28
CA ILE A 79 -6.95 6.37 2.41
C ILE A 79 -5.74 6.84 3.22
N ALA A 80 -5.95 7.40 4.42
CA ALA A 80 -4.86 7.84 5.28
C ALA A 80 -3.97 6.65 5.73
N SER A 81 -4.59 5.54 6.14
CA SER A 81 -3.87 4.32 6.53
C SER A 81 -3.07 3.71 5.37
N LEU A 82 -3.67 3.62 4.19
CA LEU A 82 -3.00 3.10 2.99
C LEU A 82 -1.90 4.05 2.50
N GLY A 83 -2.13 5.37 2.58
CA GLY A 83 -1.12 6.38 2.25
C GLY A 83 0.09 6.31 3.18
N TYR A 84 -0.14 6.07 4.47
CA TYR A 84 0.93 5.80 5.43
C TYR A 84 1.73 4.53 5.05
N SER A 85 1.05 3.45 4.66
CA SER A 85 1.69 2.22 4.20
C SER A 85 2.57 2.44 2.95
N VAL A 86 2.09 3.24 1.98
CA VAL A 86 2.88 3.63 0.80
C VAL A 86 4.11 4.43 1.19
N PHE A 87 3.97 5.41 2.08
CA PHE A 87 5.09 6.22 2.56
C PHE A 87 6.17 5.36 3.24
N PHE A 88 5.79 4.44 4.13
CA PHE A 88 6.72 3.50 4.75
C PHE A 88 7.38 2.56 3.74
N SER A 89 6.64 2.11 2.73
CA SER A 89 7.19 1.30 1.64
C SER A 89 8.30 2.03 0.89
N LEU A 90 8.15 3.34 0.65
CA LEU A 90 9.20 4.17 0.03
C LEU A 90 10.45 4.31 0.90
N ILE A 91 10.27 4.46 2.21
CA ILE A 91 11.40 4.49 3.16
C ILE A 91 12.14 3.14 3.14
N ALA A 92 11.42 2.03 3.18
CA ALA A 92 12.02 0.70 3.15
C ALA A 92 12.76 0.43 1.83
N LEU A 93 12.24 0.94 0.70
CA LEU A 93 12.91 0.84 -0.61
C LEU A 93 14.23 1.61 -0.65
N LYS A 94 14.38 2.71 0.10
CA LYS A 94 15.63 3.48 0.19
C LYS A 94 16.78 2.65 0.76
N SER A 95 16.50 1.65 1.59
CA SER A 95 17.49 0.74 2.18
C SER A 95 18.28 -0.06 1.14
N ASN A 96 17.84 -0.11 -0.13
CA ASN A 96 18.60 -0.72 -1.24
C ASN A 96 19.98 -0.11 -1.42
N ASN A 97 20.15 1.16 -1.10
CA ASN A 97 21.42 1.86 -1.26
C ASN A 97 22.45 1.47 -0.18
N MET A 98 22.08 0.62 0.79
CA MET A 98 22.93 0.22 1.90
C MET A 98 23.49 -1.20 1.76
N ILE A 99 23.18 -1.92 0.68
CA ILE A 99 23.69 -3.28 0.43
C ILE A 99 25.23 -3.28 0.50
N ALA A 100 25.78 -4.16 1.32
CA ALA A 100 27.21 -4.31 1.51
C ALA A 100 27.78 -5.40 0.60
N PHE A 101 28.91 -5.09 -0.03
CA PHE A 101 29.71 -6.06 -0.78
C PHE A 101 31.01 -6.35 -0.03
N PRO A 102 31.63 -7.53 -0.24
CA PRO A 102 32.96 -7.80 0.29
C PRO A 102 33.93 -6.72 -0.16
N GLN A 103 34.71 -6.18 0.77
CA GLN A 103 35.76 -5.23 0.45
C GLN A 103 36.91 -5.94 -0.26
N ASP A 104 37.51 -5.26 -1.24
CA ASP A 104 38.77 -5.70 -1.83
C ASP A 104 39.85 -5.78 -0.74
N GLN A 105 40.54 -6.92 -0.69
CA GLN A 105 41.61 -7.17 0.29
C GLN A 105 43.01 -7.06 -0.34
N TYR A 106 43.12 -6.63 -1.60
CA TYR A 106 44.40 -6.53 -2.32
C TYR A 106 45.48 -5.79 -1.52
N GLU A 107 45.13 -4.64 -0.91
CA GLU A 107 46.06 -3.83 -0.11
C GLU A 107 46.48 -4.48 1.22
N LYS A 108 45.62 -5.34 1.78
CA LYS A 108 45.94 -6.09 3.00
C LYS A 108 46.77 -7.33 2.68
N MET A 109 46.52 -7.95 1.53
CA MET A 109 47.29 -9.09 1.03
C MET A 109 48.69 -8.68 0.62
N SER A 110 48.86 -7.51 -0.02
CA SER A 110 50.18 -6.99 -0.41
C SER A 110 51.12 -6.66 0.76
N LYS A 111 50.57 -6.59 1.99
CA LYS A 111 51.31 -6.33 3.25
C LYS A 111 51.56 -7.59 4.07
N LEU A 112 51.14 -8.77 3.61
CA LEU A 112 51.43 -10.03 4.31
C LEU A 112 52.91 -10.39 4.15
N ASN A 113 53.56 -10.80 5.24
CA ASN A 113 54.92 -11.31 5.16
C ASN A 113 54.94 -12.62 4.34
N SER A 114 55.93 -12.76 3.47
CA SER A 114 56.16 -13.96 2.63
C SER A 114 56.70 -15.16 3.42
N ASP A 115 55.96 -15.55 4.45
CA ASP A 115 56.13 -16.76 5.23
C ASP A 115 55.23 -17.88 4.68
N ASN A 116 55.47 -19.13 5.08
CA ASN A 116 54.63 -20.30 4.84
C ASN A 116 53.14 -20.10 5.23
N LEU A 117 52.83 -19.08 6.04
CA LEU A 117 51.48 -18.72 6.47
C LEU A 117 50.81 -17.64 5.61
N GLU A 118 51.49 -17.08 4.60
CA GLU A 118 50.97 -16.03 3.73
C GLU A 118 49.61 -16.42 3.12
N HIS A 119 49.54 -17.63 2.57
CA HIS A 119 48.35 -18.13 1.90
C HIS A 119 47.17 -18.36 2.87
N THR A 120 47.47 -18.88 4.06
CA THR A 120 46.48 -19.10 5.14
C THR A 120 45.93 -17.76 5.66
N ASN A 121 46.81 -16.77 5.85
CA ASN A 121 46.44 -15.43 6.29
C ASN A 121 45.65 -14.67 5.22
N GLY A 122 45.98 -14.87 3.95
CA GLY A 122 45.22 -14.34 2.81
C GLY A 122 43.79 -14.88 2.79
N ILE A 123 43.60 -16.20 2.95
CA ILE A 123 42.27 -16.81 3.02
C ILE A 123 41.49 -16.28 4.24
N ASN A 124 42.12 -16.15 5.40
CA ASN A 124 41.47 -15.55 6.59
C ASN A 124 41.03 -14.10 6.36
N ALA A 125 41.82 -13.29 5.67
CA ALA A 125 41.43 -11.93 5.31
C ALA A 125 40.21 -11.90 4.37
N MET A 126 40.15 -12.82 3.40
CA MET A 126 38.98 -12.97 2.54
C MET A 126 37.74 -13.39 3.34
N ILE A 127 37.86 -14.39 4.22
CA ILE A 127 36.76 -14.87 5.07
C ILE A 127 36.22 -13.73 5.91
N SER A 128 37.10 -12.94 6.52
CA SER A 128 36.72 -11.78 7.35
C SER A 128 35.93 -10.73 6.55
N SER A 129 36.38 -10.40 5.33
CA SER A 129 35.68 -9.48 4.43
C SER A 129 34.29 -9.98 4.03
N VAL A 130 34.19 -11.27 3.68
CA VAL A 130 32.90 -11.91 3.34
C VAL A 130 31.97 -11.91 4.55
N LEU A 131 32.48 -12.21 5.75
CA LEU A 131 31.69 -12.26 6.97
C LEU A 131 31.19 -10.87 7.40
N ASP A 132 31.99 -9.83 7.24
CA ASP A 132 31.57 -8.45 7.50
C ASP A 132 30.43 -8.02 6.56
N ALA A 133 30.58 -8.30 5.26
CA ALA A 133 29.53 -8.05 4.27
C ALA A 133 28.25 -8.85 4.59
N PHE A 134 28.39 -10.12 4.94
CA PHE A 134 27.28 -10.99 5.34
C PHE A 134 26.54 -10.45 6.56
N ASN A 135 27.26 -10.05 7.61
CA ASN A 135 26.65 -9.53 8.83
C ASN A 135 25.92 -8.20 8.59
N LYS A 136 26.50 -7.31 7.77
CA LYS A 136 25.85 -6.05 7.37
C LYS A 136 24.58 -6.30 6.57
N ASN A 137 24.62 -7.21 5.60
CA ASN A 137 23.45 -7.58 4.81
C ASN A 137 22.38 -8.27 5.66
N ASN A 138 22.76 -9.11 6.62
CA ASN A 138 21.81 -9.74 7.53
C ASN A 138 21.04 -8.71 8.39
N LYS A 139 21.71 -7.63 8.83
CA LYS A 139 21.04 -6.51 9.51
C LYS A 139 20.02 -5.81 8.61
N ILE A 140 20.35 -5.62 7.34
CA ILE A 140 19.44 -5.02 6.36
C ILE A 140 18.23 -5.93 6.13
N ILE A 141 18.45 -7.24 5.95
CA ILE A 141 17.39 -8.25 5.76
C ILE A 141 16.43 -8.26 6.95
N ASN A 142 16.96 -8.23 8.18
CA ASN A 142 16.15 -8.21 9.39
C ASN A 142 15.30 -6.95 9.49
N ASN A 143 15.91 -5.77 9.31
CA ASN A 143 15.19 -4.49 9.31
C ASN A 143 14.09 -4.47 8.24
N MET A 144 14.41 -4.95 7.03
CA MET A 144 13.46 -5.00 5.92
C MET A 144 12.31 -5.98 6.22
N SER A 145 12.58 -7.10 6.88
CA SER A 145 11.55 -8.04 7.30
C SER A 145 10.59 -7.42 8.32
N GLU A 146 11.10 -6.64 9.27
CA GLU A 146 10.26 -5.90 10.23
C GLU A 146 9.39 -4.86 9.54
N ASP A 147 9.96 -4.12 8.58
CA ASP A 147 9.22 -3.12 7.81
C ASP A 147 8.14 -3.76 6.94
N ILE A 148 8.44 -4.89 6.27
CA ILE A 148 7.46 -5.68 5.51
C ILE A 148 6.27 -6.08 6.39
N ASN A 149 6.54 -6.53 7.63
CA ASN A 149 5.48 -6.92 8.55
C ASN A 149 4.60 -5.73 8.94
N LYS A 150 5.19 -4.56 9.22
CA LYS A 150 4.44 -3.33 9.53
C LYS A 150 3.58 -2.87 8.36
N ILE A 151 4.15 -2.89 7.15
CA ILE A 151 3.44 -2.55 5.89
C ILE A 151 2.26 -3.51 5.71
N TYR A 152 2.48 -4.81 5.89
CA TYR A 152 1.44 -5.82 5.76
C TYR A 152 0.27 -5.60 6.73
N ILE A 153 0.55 -5.39 8.02
CA ILE A 153 -0.50 -5.13 9.03
C ILE A 153 -1.29 -3.88 8.66
N THR A 154 -0.61 -2.80 8.29
CA THR A 154 -1.26 -1.54 7.91
C THR A 154 -2.12 -1.70 6.65
N LEU A 155 -1.63 -2.46 5.66
CA LEU A 155 -2.37 -2.79 4.44
C LEU A 155 -3.65 -3.54 4.77
N ILE A 156 -3.60 -4.59 5.60
CA ILE A 156 -4.77 -5.38 5.99
C ILE A 156 -5.80 -4.52 6.72
N ILE A 157 -5.36 -3.67 7.65
CA ILE A 157 -6.25 -2.74 8.37
C ILE A 157 -6.90 -1.76 7.39
N GLY A 158 -6.10 -1.09 6.54
CA GLY A 158 -6.59 -0.13 5.56
C GLY A 158 -7.56 -0.74 4.54
N ALA A 159 -7.28 -1.96 4.08
CA ALA A 159 -8.14 -2.74 3.19
C ALA A 159 -9.45 -3.17 3.87
N SER A 160 -9.39 -3.58 5.13
CA SER A 160 -10.57 -3.96 5.90
C SER A 160 -11.50 -2.75 6.11
N VAL A 161 -10.93 -1.59 6.48
CA VAL A 161 -11.71 -0.34 6.61
C VAL A 161 -12.32 0.08 5.27
N SER A 162 -11.57 -0.05 4.15
CA SER A 162 -12.10 0.18 2.79
C SER A 162 -13.31 -0.72 2.50
N PHE A 163 -13.20 -2.02 2.80
CA PHE A 163 -14.27 -2.98 2.59
C PHE A 163 -15.53 -2.62 3.39
N PHE A 164 -15.39 -2.26 4.67
CA PHE A 164 -16.52 -1.77 5.47
C PHE A 164 -17.11 -0.47 4.94
N ALA A 165 -16.29 0.46 4.44
CA ALA A 165 -16.76 1.69 3.83
C ALA A 165 -17.65 1.42 2.61
N ILE A 166 -17.24 0.46 1.76
CA ILE A 166 -17.98 0.06 0.56
C ILE A 166 -19.32 -0.61 0.92
N ILE A 167 -19.35 -1.47 1.95
CA ILE A 167 -20.61 -2.09 2.40
C ILE A 167 -21.53 -1.02 2.98
N ALA A 168 -21.03 -0.17 3.88
CA ALA A 168 -21.81 0.88 4.50
C ALA A 168 -22.39 1.84 3.45
N SER A 169 -21.61 2.19 2.42
CA SER A 169 -22.10 3.02 1.32
C SER A 169 -23.17 2.30 0.49
N GLY A 170 -23.01 1.00 0.21
CA GLY A 170 -24.02 0.21 -0.51
C GLY A 170 -25.37 0.12 0.23
N THR A 171 -25.35 -0.06 1.55
CA THR A 171 -26.60 -0.08 2.35
C THR A 171 -27.34 1.25 2.33
N GLN A 172 -26.63 2.38 2.25
CA GLN A 172 -27.24 3.71 2.13
C GLN A 172 -27.92 3.92 0.78
N ILE A 173 -27.38 3.35 -0.31
CA ILE A 173 -28.05 3.38 -1.63
C ILE A 173 -29.38 2.64 -1.55
N VAL A 174 -29.36 1.37 -1.10
CA VAL A 174 -30.58 0.54 -1.07
C VAL A 174 -31.64 1.17 -0.18
N THR A 175 -31.25 1.67 1.00
CA THR A 175 -32.18 2.33 1.92
C THR A 175 -32.73 3.64 1.34
N GLY A 176 -31.87 4.46 0.70
CA GLY A 176 -32.29 5.69 0.03
C GLY A 176 -33.24 5.45 -1.15
N GLU A 177 -32.99 4.40 -1.93
CA GLU A 177 -33.83 3.98 -3.05
C GLU A 177 -35.21 3.51 -2.58
N ILE A 178 -35.27 2.72 -1.50
CA ILE A 178 -36.53 2.29 -0.86
C ILE A 178 -37.35 3.51 -0.40
N ILE A 179 -36.71 4.47 0.30
CA ILE A 179 -37.40 5.69 0.78
C ILE A 179 -37.92 6.55 -0.38
N MET A 180 -37.19 6.63 -1.50
CA MET A 180 -37.64 7.34 -2.69
C MET A 180 -38.78 6.63 -3.44
N SER A 181 -38.80 5.29 -3.43
CA SER A 181 -39.89 4.49 -4.00
C SER A 181 -41.18 4.61 -3.19
N ASP A 182 -41.09 4.49 -1.86
CA ASP A 182 -42.24 4.59 -0.95
C ASP A 182 -42.88 6.00 -0.96
N ASN A 183 -42.08 7.05 -1.12
CA ASN A 183 -42.60 8.41 -1.24
C ASN A 183 -43.29 8.68 -2.58
N LYS A 184 -42.99 7.92 -3.64
CA LYS A 184 -43.72 8.02 -4.92
C LYS A 184 -45.11 7.39 -4.84
N GLU A 185 -45.28 6.30 -4.08
CA GLU A 185 -46.61 5.71 -3.85
C GLU A 185 -47.52 6.57 -2.96
N LYS A 186 -46.93 7.40 -2.08
CA LYS A 186 -47.68 8.33 -1.21
C LYS A 186 -48.08 9.66 -1.86
N ILE A 187 -47.83 9.87 -3.16
CA ILE A 187 -48.44 10.98 -3.89
C ILE A 187 -49.93 10.65 -4.09
N VAL A 188 -50.71 10.98 -3.05
CA VAL A 188 -52.17 10.97 -3.03
C VAL A 188 -52.67 11.70 -4.27
N LYS A 189 -53.31 10.97 -5.20
CA LYS A 189 -54.15 11.59 -6.24
C LYS A 189 -55.07 12.59 -5.54
N PRO A 190 -55.15 13.86 -5.97
CA PRO A 190 -56.01 14.82 -5.30
C PRO A 190 -57.44 14.30 -5.30
N THR A 191 -57.93 13.94 -4.11
CA THR A 191 -59.32 13.56 -3.89
C THR A 191 -60.18 14.78 -4.20
N PRO A 192 -61.22 14.69 -5.06
CA PRO A 192 -62.08 15.82 -5.33
C PRO A 192 -62.74 16.27 -4.02
N GLN A 193 -62.59 17.55 -3.65
CA GLN A 193 -63.35 18.12 -2.56
C GLN A 193 -64.83 18.18 -2.97
N THR A 194 -65.66 17.36 -2.32
CA THR A 194 -67.12 17.42 -2.42
C THR A 194 -67.66 18.61 -1.63
N GLY A 195 -68.38 19.51 -2.31
CA GLY A 195 -69.17 20.62 -1.73
C GLY A 195 -68.38 21.93 -1.62
N THR A 196 -68.69 23.00 -2.35
CA THR A 196 -70.00 23.67 -2.43
C THR A 196 -70.08 24.42 -3.76
N THR A 197 -71.04 24.08 -4.63
CA THR A 197 -71.29 24.79 -5.89
C THR A 197 -72.17 26.01 -5.63
N THR A 198 -71.59 27.20 -5.70
CA THR A 198 -72.32 28.42 -6.05
C THR A 198 -71.91 28.78 -7.49
N PRO A 199 -72.82 28.78 -8.47
CA PRO A 199 -72.44 29.01 -9.86
C PRO A 199 -72.13 30.50 -10.08
N ILE A 200 -70.89 30.78 -10.47
CA ILE A 200 -70.48 32.09 -10.99
C ILE A 200 -71.00 32.18 -12.43
N ILE A 201 -72.03 33.00 -12.65
CA ILE A 201 -72.53 33.32 -13.99
C ILE A 201 -71.47 34.16 -14.72
N PRO A 202 -70.98 33.75 -15.91
CA PRO A 202 -70.03 34.56 -16.68
C PRO A 202 -70.77 35.73 -17.34
N LYS A 203 -70.36 36.97 -17.05
CA LYS A 203 -70.77 38.14 -17.85
C LYS A 203 -69.95 38.19 -19.13
N THR A 204 -70.61 37.92 -20.25
CA THR A 204 -70.07 38.04 -21.61
C THR A 204 -69.92 39.51 -22.01
N ARG A 205 -68.89 39.75 -22.80
CA ARG A 205 -68.42 40.99 -23.42
C ARG A 205 -69.45 41.60 -24.38
N GLY A 206 -69.71 42.90 -24.22
CA GLY A 206 -70.20 43.78 -25.28
C GLY A 206 -71.52 44.48 -24.95
N ASP A 207 -71.45 45.71 -24.46
CA ASP A 207 -72.40 46.78 -24.77
C ASP A 207 -71.76 48.14 -24.42
N LYS A 208 -71.43 48.93 -25.45
CA LYS A 208 -71.42 50.41 -25.44
C LYS A 208 -72.70 50.80 -26.18
N PRO A 209 -73.41 51.89 -25.83
CA PRO A 209 -72.82 53.23 -25.68
C PRO A 209 -73.49 54.14 -24.63
N GLN A 210 -72.81 55.22 -24.21
CA GLN A 210 -73.36 56.59 -24.34
C GLN A 210 -72.33 57.64 -23.91
N GLN A 211 -72.20 58.66 -24.76
CA GLN A 211 -71.57 59.95 -24.50
C GLN A 211 -72.56 60.88 -23.78
N GLU A 212 -72.08 61.73 -22.88
CA GLU A 212 -72.49 63.13 -22.68
C GLU A 212 -71.43 63.80 -21.77
N LYS A 213 -70.56 64.67 -22.30
CA LYS A 213 -70.70 66.15 -22.41
C LYS A 213 -71.10 66.85 -21.11
N LYS A 214 -70.13 67.41 -20.38
CA LYS A 214 -69.73 68.83 -20.45
C LYS A 214 -68.46 69.06 -19.63
#